data_AF-E5YB12-F1
#
_entry.id   AF-E5YB12-F1
#
_cell.length_a   1.000
_cell.length_b   1.000
_cell.length_c   1.000
_cell.angle_alpha   90.00
_cell.angle_beta   90.00
_cell.angle_gamma   90.00
#
_symmetry.space_group_name_H-M   'P 1'
#
loop_
_entity.id
_entity.type
_entity.pdbx_description
1 polymer ?
#
loop_
_entity_poly.entity_id
_entity_poly.type
_entity_poly.pdbx_seq_one_letter_code
_entity_poly.pdbx_strand_id
1 'polypeptide(L)'
;MKPHETAFPCETPRLSFRMAGPSCTEGMVTYWPHSAAVTEAGACGGPCQGMHGGGRKAGSQSQEKGLFRFAILSKETGNAVGTLECSSVTEGDDSAKTMRIGLAGQHDSESYLEEALRFAVLTLIPAHALRGLRVIVPHAHERVSLLKQYGFEPSEEGGPALFQRADRTYFDAGKGMALCGLACCVCSENPTCAGCRNEGCKDRSCCQPFNCCKQKKLNGCWECPAFPCDNPMFNKQRVRAFAAFVLEHGEAALIRALQKNEADGVLYHYPGRLVGDYDLPENGSAIRAMLLRGLEAAQDARS
;
A
#
# COMPACT_ATOMS: atom_id res chain seq x y z
N MET A 1 -9.43 -19.73 -18.80
CA MET A 1 -8.23 -18.89 -18.59
C MET A 1 -8.08 -18.73 -17.08
N LYS A 2 -6.95 -19.15 -16.48
CA LYS A 2 -6.81 -19.20 -15.01
C LYS A 2 -6.60 -17.77 -14.45
N PRO A 3 -7.17 -17.39 -13.28
CA PRO A 3 -7.14 -16.00 -12.78
C PRO A 3 -5.87 -15.59 -12.03
N HIS A 4 -4.84 -16.45 -11.92
CA HIS A 4 -3.70 -16.23 -11.02
C HIS A 4 -2.45 -15.65 -11.69
N GLU A 5 -2.60 -14.93 -12.81
CA GLU A 5 -1.52 -14.26 -13.55
C GLU A 5 -1.52 -12.73 -13.33
N THR A 6 -1.81 -12.25 -12.13
CA THR A 6 -1.53 -10.84 -11.82
C THR A 6 -0.04 -10.67 -11.56
N ALA A 7 0.71 -10.51 -12.66
CA ALA A 7 2.08 -10.01 -12.62
C ALA A 7 2.06 -8.64 -11.92
N PHE A 8 2.51 -8.59 -10.66
CA PHE A 8 2.71 -7.32 -9.98
C PHE A 8 3.73 -6.51 -10.79
N PRO A 9 3.47 -5.22 -11.09
CA PRO A 9 4.46 -4.40 -11.75
C PRO A 9 5.62 -4.18 -10.78
N CYS A 10 6.69 -4.95 -10.95
CA CYS A 10 7.93 -4.80 -10.19
C CYS A 10 8.83 -3.72 -10.81
N GLU A 11 8.22 -2.67 -11.32
CA GLU A 11 8.88 -1.62 -12.10
C GLU A 11 8.36 -0.27 -11.66
N THR A 12 9.27 0.68 -11.52
CA THR A 12 9.00 2.10 -11.29
C THR A 12 9.70 2.90 -12.42
N PRO A 13 9.62 4.25 -12.45
CA PRO A 13 10.22 5.02 -13.52
C PRO A 13 11.73 4.75 -13.72
N ARG A 14 12.50 4.63 -12.63
CA ARG A 14 13.96 4.46 -12.64
C ARG A 14 14.43 3.10 -12.11
N LEU A 15 13.62 2.39 -11.32
CA LEU A 15 14.02 1.14 -10.67
C LEU A 15 13.21 -0.07 -11.16
N SER A 16 13.85 -1.24 -11.15
CA SER A 16 13.23 -2.55 -11.33
C SER A 16 13.50 -3.38 -10.08
N PHE A 17 12.49 -4.11 -9.59
CA PHE A 17 12.56 -4.94 -8.40
C PHE A 17 12.49 -6.41 -8.83
N ARG A 18 13.55 -7.18 -8.58
CA ARG A 18 13.57 -8.60 -8.94
C ARG A 18 13.87 -9.45 -7.74
N MET A 19 13.22 -10.60 -7.62
CA MET A 19 13.56 -11.56 -6.58
C MET A 19 15.07 -11.85 -6.66
N ALA A 20 15.77 -11.70 -5.53
CA ALA A 20 17.21 -11.88 -5.50
C ALA A 20 17.59 -13.34 -5.76
N GLY A 21 18.55 -13.54 -6.66
CA GLY A 21 19.11 -14.85 -7.01
C GLY A 21 20.62 -14.80 -7.28
N PRO A 22 21.26 -15.94 -7.63
CA PRO A 22 22.70 -16.07 -7.86
C PRO A 22 23.27 -15.05 -8.83
N SER A 23 22.52 -14.66 -9.86
CA SER A 23 22.95 -13.64 -10.84
C SER A 23 23.03 -12.21 -10.29
N CYS A 24 22.51 -11.96 -9.09
CA CYS A 24 22.55 -10.66 -8.42
C CYS A 24 23.67 -10.55 -7.38
N THR A 25 24.37 -11.66 -7.10
CA THR A 25 25.38 -11.79 -6.04
C THR A 25 26.53 -10.79 -6.19
N GLU A 26 27.10 -10.64 -7.38
CA GLU A 26 28.32 -9.86 -7.61
C GLU A 26 28.16 -8.37 -7.24
N GLY A 27 27.03 -7.76 -7.60
CA GLY A 27 26.69 -6.39 -7.20
C GLY A 27 26.36 -6.26 -5.70
N MET A 28 25.72 -7.27 -5.11
CA MET A 28 25.41 -7.30 -3.67
C MET A 28 26.66 -7.50 -2.80
N VAL A 29 27.61 -8.32 -3.24
CA VAL A 29 28.91 -8.54 -2.58
C VAL A 29 29.76 -7.27 -2.60
N THR A 30 29.77 -6.56 -3.72
CA THR A 30 30.61 -5.38 -3.92
C THR A 30 30.25 -4.24 -2.97
N TYR A 31 28.96 -4.06 -2.66
CA TYR A 31 28.52 -2.91 -1.87
C TYR A 31 27.97 -3.28 -0.46
N TRP A 32 27.53 -4.53 -0.24
CA TRP A 32 27.04 -5.03 1.07
C TRP A 32 27.73 -6.33 1.50
N PRO A 33 29.07 -6.36 1.66
CA PRO A 33 29.85 -7.57 1.93
C PRO A 33 29.52 -8.26 3.27
N HIS A 34 28.95 -7.52 4.23
CA HIS A 34 28.57 -8.02 5.55
C HIS A 34 27.06 -8.28 5.70
N SER A 35 26.28 -8.09 4.62
CA SER A 35 24.90 -8.53 4.63
C SER A 35 24.86 -10.06 4.58
N ALA A 36 23.98 -10.68 5.36
CA ALA A 36 23.63 -12.11 5.19
C ALA A 36 23.24 -12.44 3.73
N ALA A 37 22.93 -11.42 2.93
CA ALA A 37 22.68 -11.47 1.50
C ALA A 37 23.83 -11.97 0.63
N VAL A 38 25.09 -11.89 1.05
CA VAL A 38 26.23 -12.43 0.27
C VAL A 38 26.34 -13.95 0.42
N THR A 39 26.03 -14.46 1.62
CA THR A 39 26.15 -15.88 1.97
C THR A 39 24.99 -16.72 1.42
N GLU A 40 23.79 -16.15 1.26
CA GLU A 40 22.57 -16.90 0.87
C GLU A 40 22.17 -16.74 -0.60
N ALA A 41 22.63 -15.70 -1.30
CA ALA A 41 22.26 -15.46 -2.70
C ALA A 41 22.78 -16.55 -3.67
N GLY A 42 23.66 -17.46 -3.21
CA GLY A 42 24.01 -18.68 -3.93
C GLY A 42 22.87 -19.71 -4.09
N ALA A 43 21.72 -19.54 -3.43
CA ALA A 43 20.67 -20.57 -3.33
C ALA A 43 19.40 -20.38 -4.20
N CYS A 44 19.14 -19.21 -4.80
CA CYS A 44 17.82 -18.90 -5.40
C CYS A 44 17.88 -18.56 -6.90
N GLY A 45 18.15 -19.53 -7.78
CA GLY A 45 18.24 -19.33 -9.23
C GLY A 45 16.93 -19.44 -9.99
N GLY A 46 16.39 -18.32 -10.48
CA GLY A 46 15.38 -18.33 -11.55
C GLY A 46 14.77 -16.96 -11.85
N PRO A 47 14.38 -16.67 -13.11
CA PRO A 47 13.53 -15.53 -13.44
C PRO A 47 12.18 -15.66 -12.73
N CYS A 48 11.49 -14.54 -12.48
CA CYS A 48 10.13 -14.52 -11.93
C CYS A 48 9.17 -15.30 -12.84
N GLN A 49 9.03 -16.61 -12.63
CA GLN A 49 8.04 -17.45 -13.28
C GLN A 49 7.08 -18.01 -12.22
N GLY A 50 5.81 -17.66 -12.39
CA GLY A 50 4.63 -18.40 -11.93
C GLY A 50 4.67 -18.96 -10.51
N MET A 51 4.37 -18.13 -9.51
CA MET A 51 4.04 -18.63 -8.17
C MET A 51 2.54 -18.97 -8.13
N HIS A 52 2.20 -20.21 -8.48
CA HIS A 52 0.84 -20.75 -8.36
C HIS A 52 0.60 -21.33 -6.96
N GLY A 53 -0.61 -21.07 -6.43
CA GLY A 53 -1.14 -21.80 -5.28
C GLY A 53 -1.36 -23.28 -5.61
N GLY A 54 -0.94 -24.14 -4.69
CA GLY A 54 -1.32 -25.55 -4.62
C GLY A 54 -0.41 -26.53 -5.35
N GLY A 55 0.49 -27.19 -4.61
CA GLY A 55 1.15 -28.42 -5.03
C GLY A 55 2.68 -28.41 -4.90
N ARG A 56 3.19 -29.09 -3.87
CA ARG A 56 4.62 -29.25 -3.56
C ARG A 56 5.43 -29.69 -4.79
N LYS A 57 6.57 -29.01 -5.04
CA LYS A 57 7.91 -29.61 -5.05
C LYS A 57 9.03 -28.59 -5.39
N ALA A 58 10.03 -28.56 -4.50
CA ALA A 58 11.44 -28.22 -4.73
C ALA A 58 11.84 -26.75 -5.02
N GLY A 59 11.18 -25.80 -4.35
CA GLY A 59 11.67 -24.41 -4.16
C GLY A 59 11.29 -23.82 -2.80
N SER A 60 10.94 -24.68 -1.84
CA SER A 60 9.85 -24.44 -0.87
C SER A 60 10.27 -24.42 0.60
N GLN A 61 11.14 -23.49 1.03
CA GLN A 61 11.31 -23.24 2.47
C GLN A 61 11.37 -21.75 2.87
N SER A 62 11.84 -20.83 2.01
CA SER A 62 11.89 -19.40 2.36
C SER A 62 10.57 -18.65 2.09
N GLN A 63 9.78 -19.11 1.11
CA GLN A 63 8.56 -18.41 0.68
C GLN A 63 7.34 -18.65 1.59
N GLU A 64 7.33 -19.71 2.40
CA GLU A 64 6.24 -19.98 3.35
C GLU A 64 6.31 -19.13 4.64
N LYS A 65 7.38 -18.34 4.85
CA LYS A 65 7.66 -17.65 6.13
C LYS A 65 7.81 -16.12 6.06
N GLY A 66 7.21 -15.44 5.08
CA GLY A 66 7.21 -13.96 5.05
C GLY A 66 8.58 -13.30 4.87
N LEU A 67 9.56 -14.04 4.37
CA LEU A 67 10.92 -13.56 4.09
C LEU A 67 11.09 -13.45 2.57
N PHE A 68 11.09 -12.23 2.04
CA PHE A 68 11.35 -12.02 0.62
C PHE A 68 12.35 -10.87 0.43
N ARG A 69 13.18 -11.02 -0.59
CA ARG A 69 14.31 -10.14 -0.89
C ARG A 69 14.29 -9.78 -2.36
N PHE A 70 14.27 -8.49 -2.64
CA PHE A 70 14.39 -7.94 -3.99
C PHE A 70 15.76 -7.32 -4.18
N ALA A 71 16.42 -7.64 -5.29
CA ALA A 71 17.44 -6.80 -5.87
C ALA A 71 16.76 -5.58 -6.51
N ILE A 72 17.24 -4.39 -6.16
CA ILE A 72 16.85 -3.13 -6.78
C ILE A 72 17.82 -2.88 -7.93
N LEU A 73 17.32 -2.87 -9.15
CA LEU A 73 18.11 -2.64 -10.35
C LEU A 73 17.84 -1.25 -10.91
N SER A 74 18.88 -0.54 -11.32
CA SER A 74 18.74 0.69 -12.11
C SER A 74 18.26 0.33 -13.51
N LYS A 75 17.20 0.96 -14.00
CA LYS A 75 16.69 0.75 -15.37
C LYS A 75 17.60 1.35 -16.43
N GLU A 76 18.38 2.36 -16.08
CA GLU A 76 19.35 2.98 -16.98
C GLU A 76 20.50 2.02 -17.30
N THR A 77 21.03 1.35 -16.28
CA THR A 77 22.24 0.54 -16.40
C THR A 77 21.99 -0.97 -16.39
N GLY A 78 20.83 -1.40 -15.91
CA GLY A 78 20.50 -2.81 -15.63
C GLY A 78 21.19 -3.38 -14.38
N ASN A 79 22.07 -2.62 -13.74
CA ASN A 79 22.90 -3.09 -12.63
C ASN A 79 22.13 -3.05 -11.30
N ALA A 80 22.52 -3.94 -10.37
CA ALA A 80 22.04 -3.89 -9.00
C ALA A 80 22.59 -2.66 -8.27
N VAL A 81 21.68 -1.85 -7.75
CA VAL A 81 21.97 -0.58 -7.04
C VAL A 81 21.47 -0.60 -5.60
N GLY A 82 20.90 -1.71 -5.15
CA GLY A 82 20.40 -1.84 -3.80
C GLY A 82 19.60 -3.11 -3.54
N THR A 83 19.01 -3.19 -2.36
CA THR A 83 18.20 -4.30 -1.89
C THR A 83 16.98 -3.80 -1.13
N LEU A 84 15.84 -4.44 -1.33
CA LEU A 84 14.66 -4.32 -0.48
C LEU A 84 14.41 -5.69 0.15
N GLU A 85 14.47 -5.76 1.48
CA GLU A 85 14.29 -6.99 2.22
C GLU A 85 13.12 -6.86 3.18
N CYS A 86 12.28 -7.88 3.26
CA CYS A 86 11.31 -8.05 4.34
C CYS A 86 11.60 -9.36 5.07
N SER A 87 11.60 -9.31 6.39
CA SER A 87 11.83 -10.46 7.27
C SER A 87 10.89 -10.42 8.47
N SER A 88 10.51 -11.57 9.01
CA SER A 88 9.95 -11.68 10.36
C SER A 88 11.07 -11.67 11.41
N VAL A 89 10.82 -11.07 12.56
CA VAL A 89 11.83 -10.92 13.64
C VAL A 89 12.11 -12.26 14.34
N THR A 90 11.13 -13.17 14.36
CA THR A 90 11.17 -14.39 15.15
C THR A 90 10.52 -15.54 14.38
N GLU A 91 11.18 -16.71 14.32
CA GLU A 91 10.55 -17.92 13.77
C GLU A 91 9.30 -18.27 14.58
N GLY A 92 8.13 -18.23 13.93
CA GLY A 92 6.84 -18.55 14.56
C GLY A 92 6.11 -17.36 15.19
N ASP A 93 6.63 -16.14 15.06
CA ASP A 93 5.92 -14.91 15.45
C ASP A 93 5.70 -14.00 14.23
N ASP A 94 4.50 -14.08 13.68
CA ASP A 94 4.07 -13.32 12.50
C ASP A 94 3.71 -11.86 12.81
N SER A 95 3.78 -11.43 14.09
CA SER A 95 3.29 -10.12 14.52
C SER A 95 4.23 -8.95 14.13
N ALA A 96 5.53 -9.23 13.92
CA ALA A 96 6.54 -8.21 13.67
C ALA A 96 7.26 -8.45 12.34
N LYS A 97 6.81 -7.77 11.28
CA LYS A 97 7.49 -7.75 9.97
C LYS A 97 8.41 -6.53 9.89
N THR A 98 9.67 -6.73 9.52
CA THR A 98 10.66 -5.66 9.34
C THR A 98 11.07 -5.57 7.89
N MET A 99 11.08 -4.36 7.33
CA MET A 99 11.62 -4.03 6.02
C MET A 99 12.93 -3.25 6.15
N ARG A 100 13.86 -3.51 5.24
CA ARG A 100 15.10 -2.75 5.05
C ARG A 100 15.25 -2.37 3.59
N ILE A 101 15.59 -1.12 3.34
CA ILE A 101 15.91 -0.60 2.01
C ILE A 101 17.36 -0.11 2.06
N GLY A 102 18.23 -0.74 1.27
CA GLY A 102 19.61 -0.31 1.06
C GLY A 102 19.80 0.13 -0.39
N LEU A 103 20.41 1.28 -0.61
CA LEU A 103 20.74 1.83 -1.93
C LEU A 103 22.21 2.28 -1.94
N ALA A 104 22.85 2.21 -3.11
CA ALA A 104 24.30 2.34 -3.26
C ALA A 104 24.75 3.57 -4.04
N GLY A 105 25.85 4.18 -3.59
CA GLY A 105 26.54 5.26 -4.30
C GLY A 105 25.58 6.40 -4.64
N GLN A 106 25.56 6.82 -5.91
CA GLN A 106 24.68 7.90 -6.39
C GLN A 106 23.18 7.59 -6.30
N HIS A 107 22.81 6.31 -6.13
CA HIS A 107 21.41 5.90 -5.99
C HIS A 107 20.94 6.00 -4.53
N ASP A 108 21.84 6.22 -3.57
CA ASP A 108 21.47 6.48 -2.18
C ASP A 108 21.06 7.94 -1.97
N SER A 109 20.06 8.39 -2.73
CA SER A 109 19.48 9.74 -2.63
C SER A 109 18.01 9.68 -2.25
N GLU A 110 17.49 10.79 -1.72
CA GLU A 110 16.08 10.92 -1.30
C GLU A 110 15.12 10.49 -2.41
N SER A 111 15.38 10.90 -3.65
CA SER A 111 14.52 10.59 -4.78
C SER A 111 14.41 9.09 -5.11
N TYR A 112 15.50 8.33 -5.00
CA TYR A 112 15.49 6.88 -5.26
C TYR A 112 14.91 6.11 -4.06
N LEU A 113 15.19 6.58 -2.84
CA LEU A 113 14.58 6.03 -1.64
C LEU A 113 13.06 6.23 -1.65
N GLU A 114 12.57 7.41 -2.07
CA GLU A 114 11.15 7.69 -2.22
C GLU A 114 10.51 6.74 -3.23
N GLU A 115 11.15 6.53 -4.37
CA GLU A 115 10.64 5.62 -5.39
C GLU A 115 10.54 4.16 -4.88
N ALA A 116 11.55 3.70 -4.14
CA ALA A 116 11.50 2.39 -3.48
C ALA A 116 10.43 2.31 -2.39
N LEU A 117 10.23 3.39 -1.63
CA LEU A 117 9.21 3.47 -0.59
C LEU A 117 7.80 3.50 -1.19
N ARG A 118 7.59 4.20 -2.30
CA ARG A 118 6.34 4.19 -3.08
C ARG A 118 5.99 2.79 -3.55
N PHE A 119 6.96 2.06 -4.10
CA PHE A 119 6.78 0.66 -4.47
C PHE A 119 6.39 -0.20 -3.26
N ALA A 120 7.09 -0.04 -2.13
CA ALA A 120 6.77 -0.77 -0.92
C ALA A 120 5.32 -0.51 -0.44
N VAL A 121 4.90 0.75 -0.41
CA VAL A 121 3.57 1.15 0.08
C VAL A 121 2.44 0.74 -0.86
N LEU A 122 2.56 0.98 -2.17
CA LEU A 122 1.45 0.79 -3.12
C LEU A 122 1.35 -0.64 -3.65
N THR A 123 2.46 -1.37 -3.65
CA THR A 123 2.55 -2.70 -4.25
C THR A 123 2.83 -3.75 -3.19
N LEU A 124 3.95 -3.64 -2.49
CA LEU A 124 4.46 -4.72 -1.65
C LEU A 124 3.62 -4.99 -0.40
N ILE A 125 3.30 -3.94 0.36
CA ILE A 125 2.48 -4.02 1.57
C ILE A 125 1.14 -4.70 1.28
N PRO A 126 0.32 -4.21 0.32
CA PRO A 126 -0.97 -4.83 0.03
C PRO A 126 -0.85 -6.22 -0.61
N ALA A 127 0.18 -6.49 -1.42
CA ALA A 127 0.35 -7.80 -2.05
C ALA A 127 0.67 -8.91 -1.04
N HIS A 128 1.32 -8.58 0.07
CA HIS A 128 1.78 -9.55 1.07
C HIS A 128 1.13 -9.36 2.46
N ALA A 129 0.06 -8.54 2.53
CA ALA A 129 -0.63 -8.20 3.78
C ALA A 129 0.35 -7.83 4.91
N LEU A 130 1.25 -6.88 4.64
CA LEU A 130 2.31 -6.46 5.56
C LEU A 130 1.81 -5.39 6.55
N ARG A 131 0.74 -5.71 7.29
CA ARG A 131 0.29 -4.86 8.40
C ARG A 131 1.36 -4.77 9.48
N GLY A 132 1.44 -3.63 10.17
CA GLY A 132 2.42 -3.41 11.23
C GLY A 132 3.87 -3.32 10.74
N LEU A 133 4.11 -3.13 9.44
CA LEU A 133 5.47 -3.17 8.88
C LEU A 133 6.38 -2.13 9.54
N ARG A 134 7.50 -2.60 10.07
CA ARG A 134 8.54 -1.79 10.68
C ARG A 134 9.68 -1.56 9.69
N VAL A 135 10.37 -0.44 9.79
CA VAL A 135 11.52 -0.10 8.96
C VAL A 135 12.64 0.39 9.86
N ILE A 136 13.82 -0.20 9.69
CA ILE A 136 15.04 0.25 10.37
C ILE A 136 15.74 1.21 9.44
N VAL A 137 15.96 2.45 9.89
CA VAL A 137 16.68 3.46 9.11
C VAL A 137 17.82 4.06 9.93
N PRO A 138 19.09 3.92 9.48
CA PRO A 138 20.21 4.62 10.12
C PRO A 138 20.02 6.15 9.96
N HIS A 139 20.23 6.86 11.06
CA HIS A 139 19.78 8.23 11.41
C HIS A 139 20.09 9.40 10.45
N ALA A 140 19.71 9.33 9.18
CA ALA A 140 19.66 10.49 8.29
C ALA A 140 18.29 11.20 8.43
N HIS A 141 18.29 12.47 8.88
CA HIS A 141 17.08 13.27 9.10
C HIS A 141 16.15 13.34 7.87
N GLU A 142 16.72 13.37 6.67
CA GLU A 142 16.00 13.36 5.39
C GLU A 142 15.14 12.11 5.22
N ARG A 143 15.68 10.92 5.53
CA ARG A 143 14.95 9.65 5.44
C ARG A 143 13.79 9.57 6.42
N VAL A 144 13.97 10.13 7.62
CA VAL A 144 12.90 10.20 8.64
C VAL A 144 11.74 11.06 8.13
N SER A 145 12.06 12.20 7.51
CA SER A 145 11.04 13.10 6.95
C SER A 145 10.24 12.40 5.85
N LEU A 146 10.94 11.71 4.94
CA LEU A 146 10.33 10.92 3.89
C LEU A 146 9.44 9.79 4.44
N LEU A 147 9.92 9.01 5.41
CA LEU A 147 9.12 7.95 6.04
C LEU A 147 7.79 8.47 6.60
N LYS A 148 7.81 9.61 7.31
CA LYS A 148 6.58 10.24 7.83
C LYS A 148 5.61 10.65 6.72
N GLN A 149 6.11 11.05 5.55
CA GLN A 149 5.25 11.38 4.41
C GLN A 149 4.44 10.18 3.91
N TYR A 150 4.98 8.96 4.09
CA TYR A 150 4.42 7.67 3.68
C TYR A 150 3.79 6.86 4.82
N GLY A 151 3.41 7.54 5.91
CA GLY A 151 2.61 6.96 6.99
C GLY A 151 3.40 6.19 8.05
N PHE A 152 4.73 6.26 8.04
CA PHE A 152 5.56 5.67 9.09
C PHE A 152 5.69 6.64 10.29
N GLU A 153 5.49 6.13 11.49
CA GLU A 153 5.70 6.83 12.76
C GLU A 153 6.82 6.16 13.57
N PRO A 154 7.51 6.88 14.48
CA PRO A 154 8.47 6.25 15.38
C PRO A 154 7.84 5.08 16.13
N SER A 155 8.56 3.96 16.19
CA SER A 155 8.13 2.80 16.97
C SER A 155 8.48 3.00 18.45
N GLU A 156 7.54 2.70 19.35
CA GLU A 156 7.79 2.72 20.79
C GLU A 156 8.74 1.58 21.22
N GLU A 157 8.75 0.47 20.48
CA GLU A 157 9.39 -0.80 20.89
C GLU A 157 10.76 -1.13 20.23
N GLY A 158 11.53 -0.17 19.70
CA GLY A 158 12.74 -0.55 18.93
C GLY A 158 13.88 0.44 18.84
N GLY A 159 13.98 1.35 19.80
CA GLY A 159 15.01 2.39 19.81
C GLY A 159 14.79 3.46 18.74
N PRO A 160 15.65 4.50 18.71
CA PRO A 160 15.38 5.74 17.99
C PRO A 160 15.41 5.62 16.45
N ALA A 161 15.84 4.46 15.92
CA ALA A 161 16.00 4.21 14.48
C ALA A 161 14.88 3.36 13.86
N LEU A 162 13.92 2.88 14.67
CA LEU A 162 12.83 2.04 14.21
C LEU A 162 11.57 2.86 13.97
N PHE A 163 11.03 2.75 12.76
CA PHE A 163 9.76 3.35 12.36
C PHE A 163 8.76 2.26 11.99
N GLN A 164 7.48 2.56 12.04
CA GLN A 164 6.43 1.58 11.75
C GLN A 164 5.23 2.21 11.07
N ARG A 165 4.53 1.43 10.24
CA ARG A 165 3.14 1.69 9.88
C ARG A 165 2.26 0.95 10.87
N ALA A 166 1.73 1.68 11.84
CA ALA A 166 1.01 1.10 12.97
C ALA A 166 -0.12 0.18 12.53
N ASP A 167 -0.22 -0.96 13.21
CA ASP A 167 -1.27 -1.94 12.93
C ASP A 167 -2.60 -1.50 13.58
N ARG A 168 -3.35 -0.66 12.87
CA ARG A 168 -4.64 -0.11 13.36
C ARG A 168 -5.73 -0.39 12.34
N THR A 169 -6.87 -0.87 12.83
CA THR A 169 -8.09 -1.08 12.05
C THR A 169 -9.06 0.05 12.36
N TYR A 170 -9.55 0.74 11.33
CA TYR A 170 -10.58 1.78 11.47
C TYR A 170 -11.87 1.43 10.76
N PHE A 171 -11.90 0.30 10.04
CA PHE A 171 -13.06 -0.12 9.28
C PHE A 171 -14.32 -0.26 10.15
N ASP A 172 -15.37 0.43 9.74
CA ASP A 172 -16.72 0.36 10.29
C ASP A 172 -17.74 0.46 9.16
N ALA A 173 -18.33 -0.68 8.80
CA ALA A 173 -19.36 -0.75 7.77
C ALA A 173 -20.57 0.15 8.06
N GLY A 174 -20.91 0.41 9.33
CA GLY A 174 -22.04 1.24 9.74
C GLY A 174 -21.89 2.71 9.34
N LYS A 175 -20.66 3.20 9.17
CA LYS A 175 -20.39 4.58 8.73
C LYS A 175 -20.58 4.79 7.22
N GLY A 176 -20.45 3.73 6.42
CA GLY A 176 -20.70 3.72 4.97
C GLY A 176 -19.90 4.75 4.16
N MET A 177 -20.45 5.17 3.02
CA MET A 177 -19.89 6.26 2.21
C MET A 177 -20.51 7.62 2.56
N ALA A 178 -19.72 8.68 2.48
CA ALA A 178 -20.20 10.05 2.55
C ALA A 178 -20.90 10.45 1.24
N LEU A 179 -21.83 11.40 1.34
CA LEU A 179 -22.56 11.91 0.18
C LEU A 179 -21.62 12.51 -0.89
N CYS A 180 -20.47 13.06 -0.48
CA CYS A 180 -19.48 13.59 -1.41
C CYS A 180 -18.59 12.53 -2.08
N GLY A 181 -18.68 11.25 -1.72
CA GLY A 181 -17.79 10.19 -2.25
C GLY A 181 -16.56 9.87 -1.39
N LEU A 182 -16.37 10.54 -0.25
CA LEU A 182 -15.39 10.11 0.77
C LEU A 182 -15.87 8.83 1.48
N ALA A 183 -14.93 8.00 1.94
CA ALA A 183 -15.26 6.76 2.64
C ALA A 183 -15.27 6.95 4.16
N CYS A 184 -16.46 7.17 4.74
CA CYS A 184 -16.59 7.26 6.20
C CYS A 184 -16.28 5.92 6.89
N CYS A 185 -16.51 4.81 6.20
CA CYS A 185 -16.26 3.46 6.71
C CYS A 185 -14.80 3.14 7.02
N VAL A 186 -13.83 3.96 6.61
CA VAL A 186 -12.40 3.78 6.92
C VAL A 186 -11.77 5.07 7.49
N CYS A 187 -12.62 6.00 7.94
CA CYS A 187 -12.15 7.27 8.48
C CYS A 187 -11.66 7.11 9.92
N SER A 188 -10.39 7.44 10.15
CA SER A 188 -9.76 7.41 11.47
C SER A 188 -9.84 8.73 12.25
N GLU A 189 -10.36 9.81 11.64
CA GLU A 189 -10.32 11.16 12.21
C GLU A 189 -11.09 11.27 13.54
N ASN A 190 -12.29 10.68 13.59
CA ASN A 190 -13.14 10.70 14.76
C ASN A 190 -13.79 9.32 14.97
N PRO A 191 -13.28 8.51 15.91
CA PRO A 191 -13.81 7.18 16.19
C PRO A 191 -15.30 7.17 16.54
N THR A 192 -15.79 8.23 17.22
CA THR A 192 -17.19 8.34 17.68
C THR A 192 -18.14 8.91 16.61
N CYS A 193 -17.63 9.27 15.43
CA CYS A 193 -18.46 9.75 14.32
C CYS A 193 -19.32 8.62 13.74
N ALA A 194 -20.64 8.81 13.71
CA ALA A 194 -21.60 7.84 13.14
C ALA A 194 -21.57 7.75 11.60
N GLY A 195 -20.77 8.59 10.92
CA GLY A 195 -20.72 8.69 9.46
C GLY A 195 -21.60 9.80 8.91
N CYS A 196 -21.26 10.27 7.70
CA CYS A 196 -21.87 11.44 7.07
C CYS A 196 -23.39 11.31 6.89
N ARG A 197 -23.88 10.16 6.41
CA ARG A 197 -25.32 9.95 6.17
C ARG A 197 -26.15 9.83 7.45
N ASN A 198 -25.50 9.46 8.56
CA ASN A 198 -26.08 9.40 9.90
C ASN A 198 -25.85 10.71 10.68
N GLU A 199 -25.65 11.81 9.94
CA GLU A 199 -25.46 13.16 10.48
C GLU A 199 -24.25 13.36 11.41
N GLY A 200 -23.27 12.45 11.41
CA GLY A 200 -22.08 12.52 12.26
C GLY A 200 -21.06 13.60 11.84
N CYS A 201 -21.21 14.18 10.65
CA CYS A 201 -20.31 15.22 10.16
C CYS A 201 -20.60 16.56 10.84
N LYS A 202 -19.59 17.14 11.51
CA LYS A 202 -19.69 18.42 12.22
C LYS A 202 -20.00 19.59 11.28
N ASP A 203 -19.45 19.56 10.07
CA ASP A 203 -19.58 20.63 9.08
C ASP A 203 -20.81 20.48 8.17
N ARG A 204 -21.77 19.61 8.53
CA ARG A 204 -22.93 19.29 7.69
C ARG A 204 -23.75 20.52 7.29
N SER A 205 -23.83 21.54 8.15
CA SER A 205 -24.62 22.75 7.93
C SER A 205 -24.14 23.56 6.73
N CYS A 206 -22.83 23.65 6.51
CA CYS A 206 -22.21 24.37 5.40
C CYS A 206 -21.70 23.44 4.27
N CYS A 207 -21.84 22.13 4.40
CA CYS A 207 -21.40 21.15 3.42
C CYS A 207 -22.32 21.12 2.18
N GLN A 208 -21.88 21.75 1.08
CA GLN A 208 -22.66 21.79 -0.16
C GLN A 208 -23.02 20.39 -0.71
N PRO A 209 -22.11 19.39 -0.79
CA PRO A 209 -22.46 18.05 -1.27
C PRO A 209 -23.54 17.38 -0.42
N PHE A 210 -23.49 17.56 0.90
CA PHE A 210 -24.48 17.03 1.83
C PHE A 210 -25.86 17.64 1.57
N ASN A 211 -25.95 18.98 1.62
CA ASN A 211 -27.21 19.70 1.46
C ASN A 211 -27.84 19.45 0.08
N CYS A 212 -27.03 19.47 -0.98
CA CYS A 212 -27.50 19.22 -2.35
C CYS A 212 -28.06 17.80 -2.51
N CYS A 213 -27.34 16.77 -2.03
CA CYS A 213 -27.82 15.38 -2.12
C CYS A 213 -29.09 15.17 -1.27
N LYS A 214 -29.18 15.75 -0.07
CA LYS A 214 -30.39 15.68 0.76
C LYS A 214 -31.59 16.34 0.08
N GLN A 215 -31.42 17.54 -0.50
CA GLN A 215 -32.48 18.23 -1.24
C GLN A 215 -32.96 17.41 -2.46
N LYS A 216 -32.01 16.83 -3.21
CA LYS A 216 -32.30 16.02 -4.41
C LYS A 216 -32.66 14.56 -4.11
N LYS A 217 -32.65 14.15 -2.83
CA LYS A 217 -32.89 12.77 -2.37
C LYS A 217 -31.96 11.74 -3.04
N LEU A 218 -30.68 12.10 -3.19
CA LEU A 218 -29.64 11.23 -3.75
C LEU A 218 -28.92 10.48 -2.63
N ASN A 219 -28.51 9.24 -2.90
CA ASN A 219 -27.67 8.47 -1.99
C ASN A 219 -26.22 8.98 -2.01
N GLY A 220 -25.80 9.67 -3.06
CA GLY A 220 -24.49 10.32 -3.12
C GLY A 220 -24.32 11.13 -4.39
N CYS A 221 -23.27 11.96 -4.44
CA CYS A 221 -23.02 12.82 -5.58
C CYS A 221 -22.81 12.06 -6.89
N TRP A 222 -22.37 10.80 -6.83
CA TRP A 222 -22.23 9.94 -8.01
C TRP A 222 -23.55 9.68 -8.75
N GLU A 223 -24.70 9.78 -8.08
CA GLU A 223 -26.03 9.64 -8.73
C GLU A 223 -26.49 10.93 -9.43
N CYS A 224 -25.80 12.05 -9.22
CA CYS A 224 -26.18 13.34 -9.79
C CYS A 224 -25.71 13.43 -11.25
N PRO A 225 -26.59 13.73 -12.22
CA PRO A 225 -26.19 13.90 -13.63
C PRO A 225 -25.18 15.03 -13.87
N ALA A 226 -25.12 16.00 -12.96
CA ALA A 226 -24.16 17.11 -13.00
C ALA A 226 -22.81 16.78 -12.34
N PHE A 227 -22.59 15.52 -11.91
CA PHE A 227 -21.35 15.11 -11.28
C PHE A 227 -20.28 14.74 -12.32
N PRO A 228 -19.01 15.14 -12.11
CA PRO A 228 -18.53 16.07 -11.09
C PRO A 228 -18.93 17.51 -11.45
N CYS A 229 -19.50 18.25 -10.49
CA CYS A 229 -19.73 19.69 -10.64
C CYS A 229 -18.51 20.49 -10.12
N ASP A 230 -18.59 21.82 -10.13
CA ASP A 230 -17.49 22.71 -9.74
C ASP A 230 -17.21 22.76 -8.22
N ASN A 231 -17.72 21.81 -7.43
CA ASN A 231 -17.40 21.75 -6.02
C ASN A 231 -15.91 21.37 -5.82
N PRO A 232 -15.12 22.12 -5.02
CA PRO A 232 -13.70 21.83 -4.80
C PRO A 232 -13.39 20.43 -4.24
N MET A 233 -14.35 19.77 -3.57
CA MET A 233 -14.21 18.39 -3.11
C MET A 233 -13.89 17.43 -4.27
N PHE A 234 -14.39 17.70 -5.47
CA PHE A 234 -14.21 16.85 -6.65
C PHE A 234 -12.88 17.10 -7.38
N ASN A 235 -12.09 18.09 -6.95
CA ASN A 235 -10.70 18.22 -7.35
C ASN A 235 -9.85 17.06 -6.79
N LYS A 236 -10.30 16.41 -5.71
CA LYS A 236 -9.65 15.23 -5.14
C LYS A 236 -9.88 14.02 -6.05
N GLN A 237 -8.81 13.53 -6.66
CA GLN A 237 -8.89 12.39 -7.58
C GLN A 237 -9.46 11.13 -6.92
N ARG A 238 -9.09 10.85 -5.67
CA ARG A 238 -9.64 9.74 -4.87
C ARG A 238 -11.17 9.77 -4.82
N VAL A 239 -11.76 10.96 -4.61
CA VAL A 239 -13.22 11.12 -4.53
C VAL A 239 -13.88 10.79 -5.87
N ARG A 240 -13.33 11.30 -6.98
CA ARG A 240 -13.84 10.99 -8.33
C ARG A 240 -13.70 9.52 -8.68
N ALA A 241 -12.56 8.90 -8.33
CA ALA A 241 -12.32 7.49 -8.59
C ALA A 241 -13.28 6.60 -7.78
N PHE A 242 -13.53 6.92 -6.51
CA PHE A 242 -14.48 6.18 -5.67
C PHE A 242 -15.90 6.31 -6.23
N ALA A 243 -16.32 7.51 -6.62
CA ALA A 243 -17.62 7.74 -7.24
C ALA A 243 -17.79 6.93 -8.54
N ALA A 244 -16.79 6.94 -9.43
CA ALA A 244 -16.79 6.13 -10.65
C ALA A 244 -16.87 4.63 -10.34
N PHE A 245 -16.14 4.16 -9.34
CA PHE A 245 -16.19 2.75 -8.91
C PHE A 245 -17.57 2.36 -8.36
N VAL A 246 -18.25 3.24 -7.62
CA VAL A 246 -19.63 3.01 -7.15
C VAL A 246 -20.60 2.91 -8.33
N LEU A 247 -20.45 3.75 -9.36
CA LEU A 247 -21.30 3.67 -10.56
C LEU A 247 -21.11 2.35 -11.31
N GLU A 248 -19.88 1.84 -11.35
CA GLU A 248 -19.55 0.61 -12.09
C GLU A 248 -19.87 -0.66 -11.29
N HIS A 249 -19.56 -0.71 -10.00
CA HIS A 249 -19.59 -1.93 -9.19
C HIS A 249 -20.57 -1.88 -8.00
N GLY A 250 -21.16 -0.72 -7.73
CA GLY A 250 -22.05 -0.49 -6.59
C GLY A 250 -21.32 -0.15 -5.27
N GLU A 251 -22.02 0.53 -4.37
CA GLU A 251 -21.46 1.01 -3.10
C GLU A 251 -20.97 -0.12 -2.20
N ALA A 252 -21.74 -1.21 -2.11
CA ALA A 252 -21.37 -2.36 -1.29
C ALA A 252 -20.06 -3.02 -1.76
N ALA A 253 -19.76 -3.00 -3.07
CA ALA A 253 -18.51 -3.50 -3.60
C ALA A 253 -17.33 -2.60 -3.21
N LEU A 254 -17.51 -1.27 -3.29
CA LEU A 254 -16.51 -0.32 -2.82
C LEU A 254 -16.19 -0.55 -1.34
N ILE A 255 -17.20 -0.63 -0.46
CA ILE A 255 -16.98 -0.84 0.99
C ILE A 255 -16.20 -2.12 1.26
N ARG A 256 -16.53 -3.24 0.59
CA ARG A 256 -15.78 -4.50 0.72
C ARG A 256 -14.34 -4.38 0.24
N ALA A 257 -14.12 -3.72 -0.90
CA ALA A 257 -12.78 -3.48 -1.41
C ALA A 257 -11.94 -2.65 -0.44
N LEU A 258 -12.53 -1.63 0.18
CA LEU A 258 -11.86 -0.79 1.16
C LEU A 258 -11.52 -1.56 2.44
N GLN A 259 -12.45 -2.37 2.94
CA GLN A 259 -12.23 -3.27 4.08
C GLN A 259 -11.07 -4.22 3.83
N LYS A 260 -11.08 -4.91 2.68
CA LYS A 260 -10.03 -5.86 2.32
C LYS A 260 -8.67 -5.18 2.19
N ASN A 261 -8.62 -4.03 1.53
CA ASN A 261 -7.39 -3.25 1.41
C ASN A 261 -6.87 -2.78 2.78
N GLU A 262 -7.74 -2.39 3.73
CA GLU A 262 -7.29 -2.08 5.11
C GLU A 262 -6.65 -3.31 5.76
N ALA A 263 -7.30 -4.47 5.64
CA ALA A 263 -6.77 -5.74 6.13
C ALA A 263 -5.44 -6.15 5.48
N ASP A 264 -5.15 -5.64 4.28
CA ASP A 264 -3.89 -5.85 3.58
C ASP A 264 -2.82 -4.78 3.91
N GLY A 265 -3.12 -3.83 4.80
CA GLY A 265 -2.17 -2.81 5.26
C GLY A 265 -2.21 -1.48 4.52
N VAL A 266 -3.24 -1.26 3.69
CA VAL A 266 -3.51 0.06 3.12
C VAL A 266 -3.97 1.02 4.21
N LEU A 267 -3.31 2.17 4.32
CA LEU A 267 -3.67 3.24 5.24
C LEU A 267 -4.49 4.31 4.53
N TYR A 268 -5.66 4.63 5.07
CA TYR A 268 -6.53 5.68 4.54
C TYR A 268 -6.16 7.07 5.05
N HIS A 269 -5.61 7.13 6.26
CA HIS A 269 -5.06 8.32 6.89
C HIS A 269 -3.69 8.00 7.48
N TYR A 270 -2.72 8.86 7.21
CA TYR A 270 -1.45 8.87 7.91
C TYR A 270 -1.59 9.58 9.27
N PRO A 271 -0.68 9.32 10.24
CA PRO A 271 -0.74 9.92 11.56
C PRO A 271 -0.90 11.46 11.49
N GLY A 272 -1.98 11.96 12.08
CA GLY A 272 -2.32 13.39 12.11
C GLY A 272 -2.75 14.03 10.78
N ARG A 273 -3.04 13.23 9.73
CA ARG A 273 -3.34 13.74 8.38
C ARG A 273 -4.57 13.05 7.75
N LEU A 274 -5.40 13.81 7.04
CA LEU A 274 -6.57 13.30 6.29
C LEU A 274 -6.20 12.81 4.86
N VAL A 275 -4.99 12.30 4.72
CA VAL A 275 -4.47 11.71 3.47
C VAL A 275 -3.79 10.38 3.78
N GLY A 276 -3.78 9.47 2.81
CA GLY A 276 -3.19 8.14 2.94
C GLY A 276 -2.75 7.58 1.59
N ASP A 277 -2.64 6.25 1.50
CA ASP A 277 -2.08 5.59 0.32
C ASP A 277 -2.91 5.87 -0.95
N TYR A 278 -4.22 6.01 -0.83
CA TYR A 278 -5.12 6.34 -1.93
C TYR A 278 -4.97 7.76 -2.48
N ASP A 279 -4.17 8.62 -1.84
CA ASP A 279 -3.80 9.95 -2.34
C ASP A 279 -2.44 9.95 -3.06
N LEU A 280 -1.70 8.83 -3.08
CA LEU A 280 -0.41 8.71 -3.75
C LEU A 280 -0.48 8.53 -5.28
N PRO A 281 -1.46 7.78 -5.86
CA PRO A 281 -1.49 7.55 -7.30
C PRO A 281 -1.81 8.82 -8.10
N GLU A 282 -1.12 8.99 -9.21
CA GLU A 282 -1.19 10.20 -10.04
C GLU A 282 -2.47 10.28 -10.89
N ASN A 283 -3.13 9.16 -11.16
CA ASN A 283 -4.34 9.11 -11.98
C ASN A 283 -5.43 8.18 -11.40
N GLY A 284 -6.67 8.38 -11.87
CA GLY A 284 -7.84 7.62 -11.44
C GLY A 284 -7.76 6.13 -11.75
N SER A 285 -7.09 5.74 -12.84
CA SER A 285 -6.93 4.33 -13.24
C SER A 285 -6.09 3.55 -12.24
N ALA A 286 -5.03 4.16 -11.70
CA ALA A 286 -4.21 3.54 -10.65
C ALA A 286 -5.01 3.37 -9.34
N ILE A 287 -5.83 4.35 -8.97
CA ILE A 287 -6.77 4.22 -7.83
C ILE A 287 -7.78 3.09 -8.07
N ARG A 288 -8.34 3.00 -9.28
CA ARG A 288 -9.26 1.93 -9.67
C ARG A 288 -8.60 0.55 -9.55
N ALA A 289 -7.33 0.41 -9.95
CA ALA A 289 -6.60 -0.83 -9.79
C ALA A 289 -6.43 -1.24 -8.32
N MET A 290 -6.15 -0.28 -7.42
CA MET A 290 -6.09 -0.55 -5.97
C MET A 290 -7.44 -1.04 -5.43
N LEU A 291 -8.56 -0.47 -5.89
CA LEU A 291 -9.90 -0.90 -5.50
C LEU A 291 -10.22 -2.31 -6.01
N LEU A 292 -9.94 -2.59 -7.29
CA LEU A 292 -10.18 -3.91 -7.89
C LEU A 292 -9.43 -5.01 -7.17
N ARG A 293 -8.15 -4.78 -6.82
CA ARG A 293 -7.36 -5.72 -6.02
C ARG A 293 -8.06 -6.11 -4.72
N GLY A 294 -8.61 -5.13 -4.01
CA GLY A 294 -9.37 -5.39 -2.78
C GLY A 294 -10.69 -6.11 -3.03
N LEU A 295 -11.35 -5.85 -4.16
CA LEU A 295 -12.62 -6.49 -4.52
C LEU A 295 -12.43 -7.96 -4.92
N GLU A 296 -11.49 -8.27 -5.81
CA GLU A 296 -11.19 -9.62 -6.30
C GLU A 296 -10.79 -10.53 -5.13
N ALA A 297 -9.86 -10.07 -4.29
CA ALA A 297 -9.44 -10.84 -3.12
C ALA A 297 -10.56 -11.08 -2.09
N ALA A 298 -11.56 -10.19 -2.02
CA ALA A 298 -12.73 -10.37 -1.16
C ALA A 298 -13.77 -11.34 -1.75
N GLN A 299 -13.78 -11.53 -3.07
CA GLN A 299 -14.65 -12.51 -3.74
C GLN A 299 -14.09 -13.92 -3.62
N ASP A 300 -12.77 -14.09 -3.73
CA ASP A 300 -12.09 -15.39 -3.59
C ASP A 300 -12.26 -15.99 -2.18
N ALA A 301 -12.31 -15.16 -1.13
CA ALA A 301 -12.54 -15.62 0.25
C ALA A 301 -13.95 -16.19 0.53
N ARG A 302 -14.86 -16.16 -0.46
CA ARG A 302 -16.25 -16.64 -0.35
C ARG A 302 -16.54 -17.87 -1.21
N SER A 303 -15.57 -18.34 -2.00
CA SER A 303 -15.68 -19.52 -2.87
C SER A 303 -15.01 -20.73 -2.24
#